data_AF-A0A177MTD6-F1
#
_entry.id   AF-A0A177MTD6-F1
#
_cell.length_a   1.000
_cell.length_b   1.000
_cell.length_c   1.000
_cell.angle_alpha   90.00
_cell.angle_beta   90.00
_cell.angle_gamma   90.00
#
_symmetry.space_group_name_H-M   'P 1'
#
loop_
_entity.id
_entity.type
_entity.pdbx_description
1 polymer ?
#
loop_
_entity_poly.entity_id
_entity_poly.type
_entity_poly.pdbx_seq_one_letter_code
_entity_poly.pdbx_strand_id
1 'polypeptide(L)'
;MVPRVVVYYGRPVKSVCPFCGATFTRFPSGLQQFSQRFSKKIVSFDAFKRIALVAAGFGLIWFLATMEIIPREMEALGIFGSIVFSAFGLAELFYQTIEFIAKQFSHNSRYYWSATALIAIMIMYVRDDLTRYVVIASFLMIVRSILAGFAVARSQSH
;
A
#
# COMPACT_ATOMS: atom_id res chain seq x y z
N MET A 1 -36.43 14.45 18.72
CA MET A 1 -35.83 15.71 18.22
C MET A 1 -34.60 15.35 17.40
N VAL A 2 -34.48 15.86 16.16
CA VAL A 2 -33.56 15.32 15.14
C VAL A 2 -32.42 16.32 14.86
N PRO A 3 -31.14 15.90 14.92
CA PRO A 3 -30.01 16.78 14.62
C PRO A 3 -30.06 17.31 13.17
N ARG A 4 -29.62 18.56 12.96
CA ARG A 4 -29.56 19.14 11.61
C ARG A 4 -28.40 18.50 10.85
N VAL A 5 -28.72 17.80 9.78
CA VAL A 5 -27.73 17.17 8.90
C VAL A 5 -27.42 18.14 7.76
N VAL A 6 -26.16 18.54 7.62
CA VAL A 6 -25.71 19.35 6.50
C VAL A 6 -25.46 18.42 5.32
N VAL A 7 -26.22 18.61 4.25
CA VAL A 7 -26.18 17.80 3.04
C VAL A 7 -25.53 18.61 1.92
N TYR A 8 -24.54 18.06 1.23
CA TYR A 8 -23.90 18.67 0.05
C TYR A 8 -24.04 17.67 -1.10
N TYR A 9 -24.65 18.08 -2.22
CA TYR A 9 -25.00 17.18 -3.34
C TYR A 9 -25.72 15.89 -2.91
N GLY A 10 -26.73 16.01 -2.04
CA GLY A 10 -27.53 14.85 -1.60
C GLY A 10 -26.82 13.89 -0.63
N ARG A 11 -25.57 14.15 -0.21
CA ARG A 11 -24.85 13.32 0.76
C ARG A 11 -24.69 14.04 2.11
N PRO A 12 -25.00 13.38 3.24
CA PRO A 12 -24.82 13.96 4.57
C PRO A 12 -23.33 14.07 4.90
N VAL A 13 -22.86 15.28 5.22
CA VAL A 13 -21.42 15.56 5.40
C VAL A 13 -21.06 15.81 6.88
N LYS A 14 -21.97 16.45 7.62
CA LYS A 14 -21.82 16.72 9.05
C LYS A 14 -23.19 16.70 9.75
N SER A 15 -23.25 16.20 10.97
CA SER A 15 -24.37 16.45 11.88
C SER A 15 -24.01 17.59 12.84
N VAL A 16 -24.88 18.58 12.98
CA VAL A 16 -24.65 19.79 13.78
C VAL A 16 -25.73 19.91 14.85
N CYS A 17 -25.31 20.19 16.09
CA CYS A 17 -26.22 20.56 17.17
C CYS A 17 -26.90 21.90 16.87
N PRO A 18 -28.24 21.97 16.87
CA PRO A 18 -28.94 23.23 16.62
C PRO A 18 -28.79 24.26 17.75
N PHE A 19 -28.37 23.86 18.96
CA PHE A 19 -28.26 24.76 20.12
C PHE A 19 -26.85 25.30 20.35
N CYS A 20 -25.82 24.46 20.18
CA CYS A 20 -24.44 24.85 20.48
C CYS A 20 -23.52 24.87 19.25
N GLY A 21 -24.02 24.53 18.06
CA GLY A 21 -23.22 24.48 16.83
C GLY A 21 -22.16 23.37 16.81
N ALA A 22 -22.09 22.52 17.85
CA ALA A 22 -21.13 21.43 17.93
C ALA A 22 -21.39 20.38 16.84
N THR A 23 -20.34 19.97 16.13
CA THR A 23 -20.41 18.90 15.13
C THR A 23 -20.28 17.54 15.81
N PHE A 24 -21.30 16.69 15.74
CA PHE A 24 -21.31 15.39 16.42
C PHE A 24 -20.67 14.27 15.61
N THR A 25 -20.82 14.29 14.29
CA THR A 25 -20.22 13.29 13.40
C THR A 25 -19.79 13.91 12.07
N ARG A 26 -18.55 13.63 11.67
CA ARG A 26 -18.02 13.95 10.34
C ARG A 26 -18.17 12.68 9.51
N PHE A 27 -19.06 12.68 8.53
CA PHE A 27 -19.23 11.52 7.67
C PHE A 27 -17.97 11.37 6.78
N PRO A 28 -17.45 10.14 6.61
CA PRO A 28 -16.24 9.93 5.80
C PRO A 28 -16.51 10.39 4.37
N SER A 29 -15.59 11.17 3.80
CA SER A 29 -15.68 11.61 2.40
C SER A 29 -15.64 10.40 1.46
N GLY A 30 -16.13 10.52 0.22
CA GLY A 30 -16.11 9.42 -0.75
C GLY A 30 -14.72 8.82 -0.97
N LEU A 31 -13.67 9.66 -0.97
CA LEU A 31 -12.26 9.23 -1.01
C LEU A 31 -11.84 8.46 0.25
N GLN A 32 -12.31 8.89 1.43
CA GLN A 32 -12.04 8.21 2.69
C GLN A 32 -12.77 6.86 2.75
N GLN A 33 -13.99 6.77 2.22
CA GLN A 33 -14.75 5.52 2.07
C GLN A 33 -14.09 4.58 1.05
N PHE A 34 -13.57 5.10 -0.06
CA PHE A 34 -12.82 4.35 -1.06
C PHE A 34 -11.52 3.79 -0.45
N SER A 35 -10.75 4.62 0.25
CA SER A 35 -9.55 4.20 0.99
C SER A 35 -9.88 3.16 2.09
N GLN A 36 -10.96 3.36 2.86
CA GLN A 36 -11.41 2.41 3.88
C GLN A 36 -11.87 1.07 3.28
N ARG A 37 -12.39 1.04 2.04
CA ARG A 37 -12.69 -0.21 1.32
C ARG A 37 -11.43 -1.03 1.04
N PHE A 38 -10.29 -0.39 0.76
CA PHE A 38 -9.01 -1.10 0.60
C PHE A 38 -8.39 -1.50 1.94
N SER A 39 -8.68 -0.75 3.02
CA SER A 39 -8.12 -0.97 4.35
C SER A 39 -8.79 -2.10 5.15
N LYS A 40 -9.99 -2.57 4.76
CA LYS A 40 -10.76 -3.58 5.51
C LYS A 40 -10.28 -5.02 5.36
N LYS A 41 -9.25 -5.29 4.56
CA LYS A 41 -8.77 -6.67 4.37
C LYS A 41 -7.85 -7.05 5.55
N ILE A 42 -8.21 -8.14 6.23
CA ILE A 42 -7.38 -8.84 7.22
C ILE A 42 -5.94 -8.83 6.72
N VAL A 43 -5.01 -8.32 7.54
CA VAL A 43 -3.57 -8.28 7.26
C VAL A 43 -3.10 -9.73 7.08
N SER A 44 -3.12 -10.23 5.85
CA SER A 44 -2.72 -11.59 5.52
C SER A 44 -1.38 -11.55 4.79
N PHE A 45 -0.42 -12.30 5.32
CA PHE A 45 0.91 -12.48 4.72
C PHE A 45 0.87 -13.30 3.42
N ASP A 46 -0.32 -13.67 2.93
CA ASP A 46 -0.47 -14.52 1.74
C ASP A 46 0.07 -13.84 0.48
N ALA A 47 -0.21 -12.54 0.29
CA ALA A 47 0.32 -11.79 -0.84
C ALA A 47 1.85 -11.74 -0.83
N PHE A 48 2.46 -11.50 0.34
CA PHE A 48 3.91 -11.50 0.50
C PHE A 48 4.49 -12.88 0.20
N LYS A 49 3.91 -13.96 0.74
CA LYS A 49 4.36 -15.34 0.49
C LYS A 49 4.35 -15.69 -0.98
N ARG A 50 3.30 -15.32 -1.71
CA ARG A 50 3.21 -15.55 -3.16
C ARG A 50 4.30 -14.79 -3.91
N ILE A 51 4.51 -13.51 -3.59
CA ILE A 51 5.55 -12.71 -4.24
C ILE A 51 6.95 -13.27 -3.93
N ALA A 52 7.20 -13.67 -2.67
CA ALA A 52 8.46 -14.26 -2.25
C ALA A 52 8.73 -15.60 -2.95
N LEU A 53 7.71 -16.44 -3.14
CA LEU A 53 7.83 -17.70 -3.89
C LEU A 53 8.18 -17.43 -5.35
N VAL A 54 7.52 -16.47 -6.00
CA VAL A 54 7.85 -16.07 -7.37
C VAL A 54 9.27 -15.52 -7.47
N ALA A 55 9.67 -14.64 -6.56
CA ALA A 55 11.02 -14.08 -6.50
C ALA A 55 12.09 -15.18 -6.31
N ALA A 56 11.82 -16.16 -5.43
CA ALA A 56 12.68 -17.32 -5.24
C ALA A 56 12.76 -18.20 -6.49
N GLY A 57 11.65 -18.39 -7.20
CA GLY A 57 11.62 -19.12 -8.47
C GLY A 57 12.51 -18.47 -9.54
N PHE A 58 12.42 -17.15 -9.72
CA PHE A 58 13.32 -16.43 -10.62
C PHE A 58 14.78 -16.44 -10.15
N GLY A 59 15.02 -16.36 -8.85
CA GLY A 59 16.36 -16.53 -8.26
C GLY A 59 16.94 -17.92 -8.52
N LEU A 60 16.11 -18.96 -8.49
CA LEU A 60 16.51 -20.32 -8.85
C LEU A 60 16.85 -20.43 -10.33
N ILE A 61 16.02 -19.84 -11.22
CA ILE A 61 16.29 -19.80 -12.66
C ILE A 61 17.64 -19.13 -12.94
N TRP A 62 17.89 -17.99 -12.29
CA TRP A 62 19.17 -17.31 -12.38
C TRP A 62 20.31 -18.22 -11.93
N PHE A 63 20.21 -18.82 -10.74
CA PHE A 63 21.24 -19.71 -10.20
C PHE A 63 21.54 -20.90 -11.12
N LEU A 64 20.50 -21.53 -11.68
CA LEU A 64 20.64 -22.67 -12.59
C LEU A 64 21.24 -22.26 -13.95
N ALA A 65 20.93 -21.06 -14.45
CA ALA A 65 21.53 -20.52 -15.67
C ALA A 65 23.01 -20.18 -15.46
N THR A 66 23.38 -19.62 -14.31
CA THR A 66 24.78 -19.35 -13.95
C THR A 66 25.62 -20.63 -13.84
N MET A 67 25.00 -21.72 -13.39
CA MET A 67 25.61 -23.05 -13.33
C MET A 67 25.63 -23.79 -14.70
N GLU A 68 25.20 -23.12 -15.78
CA GLU A 68 25.11 -23.69 -17.14
C GLU A 68 24.21 -24.94 -17.26
N ILE A 69 23.31 -25.15 -16.30
CA ILE A 69 22.32 -26.25 -16.32
C ILE A 69 21.16 -25.92 -17.28
N ILE A 70 20.86 -24.64 -17.47
CA ILE A 70 19.78 -24.08 -18.30
C ILE A 70 20.39 -23.10 -19.32
N PRO A 71 19.76 -22.88 -20.50
CA PRO A 71 20.22 -21.88 -21.47
C PRO A 71 20.55 -20.51 -20.86
N ARG A 72 21.70 -19.97 -21.24
CA ARG A 72 22.21 -18.66 -20.76
C ARG A 72 21.26 -17.49 -21.05
N GLU A 73 20.44 -17.60 -22.09
CA GLU A 73 19.39 -16.63 -22.41
C GLU A 73 18.36 -16.46 -21.28
N MET A 74 18.18 -17.49 -20.44
CA MET A 74 17.29 -17.45 -19.27
C MET A 74 17.93 -16.74 -18.07
N GLU A 75 19.24 -16.50 -18.08
CA GLU A 75 19.95 -15.81 -16.99
C GLU A 75 19.42 -14.39 -16.81
N ALA A 76 19.30 -13.65 -17.91
CA ALA A 76 18.76 -12.28 -17.90
C ALA A 76 17.34 -12.25 -17.34
N LEU A 77 16.49 -13.19 -17.76
CA LEU A 77 15.11 -13.31 -17.27
C LEU A 77 15.06 -13.65 -15.76
N GLY A 78 15.95 -14.53 -15.30
CA GLY A 78 16.13 -14.84 -13.88
C GLY A 78 16.52 -13.63 -13.05
N ILE A 79 17.52 -12.86 -13.50
CA ILE A 79 18.00 -11.64 -12.83
C ILE A 79 16.88 -10.60 -12.75
N PHE A 80 16.29 -10.25 -13.90
CA PHE A 80 15.24 -9.23 -13.96
C PHE A 80 14.03 -9.61 -13.11
N GLY A 81 13.56 -10.86 -13.23
CA GLY A 81 12.45 -11.36 -12.43
C GLY A 81 12.77 -11.32 -10.93
N SER A 82 13.95 -11.80 -10.53
CA SER A 82 14.34 -11.84 -9.13
C SER A 82 14.40 -10.44 -8.52
N ILE A 83 15.01 -9.46 -9.18
CA ILE A 83 15.12 -8.08 -8.70
C ILE A 83 13.73 -7.42 -8.59
N VAL A 84 12.91 -7.52 -9.65
CA VAL A 84 11.59 -6.88 -9.68
C VAL A 84 10.67 -7.46 -8.62
N PHE A 85 10.53 -8.79 -8.57
CA PHE A 85 9.65 -9.43 -7.59
C PHE A 85 10.16 -9.28 -6.16
N SER A 86 11.47 -9.23 -5.93
CA SER A 86 12.03 -8.93 -4.61
C SER A 86 11.70 -7.50 -4.17
N ALA A 87 11.78 -6.51 -5.07
CA ALA A 87 11.41 -5.13 -4.78
C ALA A 87 9.93 -4.98 -4.43
N PHE A 88 9.04 -5.66 -5.17
CA PHE A 88 7.62 -5.74 -4.83
C PHE A 88 7.37 -6.47 -3.51
N GLY A 89 8.13 -7.53 -3.22
CA GLY A 89 8.06 -8.26 -1.96
C GLY A 89 8.44 -7.37 -0.78
N LEU A 90 9.49 -6.56 -0.92
CA LEU A 90 9.91 -5.59 0.08
C LEU A 90 8.84 -4.52 0.33
N ALA A 91 8.24 -4.00 -0.74
CA ALA A 91 7.14 -3.03 -0.66
C ALA A 91 5.90 -3.61 0.04
N GLU A 92 5.56 -4.87 -0.26
CA GLU A 92 4.47 -5.60 0.41
C GLU A 92 4.76 -5.80 1.89
N LEU A 93 5.98 -6.22 2.24
CA LEU A 93 6.39 -6.42 3.62
C LEU A 93 6.31 -5.10 4.39
N PHE A 94 6.84 -4.02 3.83
CA PHE A 94 6.80 -2.69 4.45
C PHE A 94 5.36 -2.22 4.72
N TYR A 95 4.47 -2.39 3.74
CA TYR A 95 3.04 -2.11 3.91
C TYR A 95 2.42 -2.93 5.05
N GLN A 96 2.64 -4.24 5.04
CA GLN A 96 2.07 -5.15 6.05
C GLN A 96 2.62 -4.85 7.45
N THR A 97 3.89 -4.48 7.57
CA THR A 97 4.49 -4.07 8.85
C THR A 97 3.81 -2.83 9.41
N ILE A 98 3.59 -1.79 8.59
CA ILE A 98 2.90 -0.57 9.04
C ILE A 98 1.47 -0.89 9.50
N GLU A 99 0.73 -1.65 8.71
CA GLU A 99 -0.65 -2.02 9.05
C GLU A 99 -0.72 -2.93 10.29
N PHE A 100 0.25 -3.84 10.45
CA PHE A 100 0.36 -4.70 11.64
C PHE A 100 0.66 -3.88 12.90
N ILE A 101 1.62 -2.95 12.84
CA ILE A 101 1.95 -2.04 13.95
C ILE A 101 0.73 -1.19 14.31
N ALA A 102 0.08 -0.58 13.32
CA ALA A 102 -1.10 0.24 13.55
C ALA A 102 -2.22 -0.56 14.23
N LYS A 103 -2.45 -1.81 13.80
CA LYS A 103 -3.42 -2.71 14.42
C LYS A 103 -3.03 -3.10 15.85
N GLN A 104 -1.76 -3.44 16.09
CA GLN A 104 -1.26 -3.84 17.40
C GLN A 104 -1.40 -2.72 18.45
N PHE A 105 -1.16 -1.47 18.04
CA PHE A 105 -1.28 -0.31 18.91
C PHE A 105 -2.65 0.36 18.87
N SER A 106 -3.65 -0.23 18.17
CA SER A 106 -4.99 0.36 17.98
C SER A 106 -4.98 1.80 17.43
N HIS A 107 -3.94 2.14 16.67
CA HIS A 107 -3.74 3.44 16.07
C HIS A 107 -4.27 3.49 14.64
N ASN A 108 -4.59 4.69 14.16
CA ASN A 108 -4.95 4.88 12.77
C ASN A 108 -3.68 4.81 11.89
N SER A 109 -3.63 3.84 10.96
CA SER A 109 -2.46 3.64 10.08
C SER A 109 -2.09 4.87 9.26
N ARG A 110 -3.06 5.77 9.02
CA ARG A 110 -2.85 7.05 8.34
C ARG A 110 -1.72 7.90 8.95
N TYR A 111 -1.54 7.87 10.27
CA TYR A 111 -0.48 8.64 10.94
C TYR A 111 0.91 8.10 10.61
N TYR A 112 1.05 6.77 10.55
CA TYR A 112 2.31 6.12 10.15
C TYR A 112 2.64 6.43 8.69
N TRP A 113 1.64 6.35 7.79
CA TRP A 113 1.82 6.70 6.38
C TRP A 113 2.25 8.17 6.20
N SER A 114 1.68 9.10 6.97
CA SER A 114 2.14 10.50 6.93
C SER A 114 3.56 10.69 7.48
N ALA A 115 3.93 9.95 8.53
CA ALA A 115 5.29 9.99 9.08
C ALA A 115 6.31 9.48 8.06
N THR A 116 6.01 8.36 7.38
CA THR A 116 6.86 7.82 6.31
C THR A 116 7.04 8.82 5.16
N ALA A 117 5.98 9.51 4.76
CA ALA A 117 6.05 10.54 3.72
C ALA A 117 6.93 11.73 4.15
N LEU A 118 6.81 12.19 5.40
CA LEU A 118 7.66 13.25 5.93
C LEU A 118 9.14 12.84 5.98
N ILE A 119 9.43 11.60 6.42
CA ILE A 119 10.79 11.05 6.41
C ILE A 119 11.34 11.00 4.99
N ALA A 120 10.55 10.56 4.02
CA ALA A 120 10.95 10.54 2.61
C ALA A 120 11.29 11.94 2.09
N ILE A 121 10.48 12.95 2.39
CA ILE A 121 10.73 14.35 2.01
C ILE A 121 12.01 14.87 2.66
N MET A 122 12.21 14.57 3.94
CA MET A 122 13.42 14.98 4.66
C MET A 122 14.68 14.33 4.07
N ILE A 123 14.63 13.04 3.70
CA ILE A 123 15.74 12.37 3.02
C ILE A 123 16.05 13.04 1.69
N MET A 124 15.03 13.34 0.87
CA MET A 124 15.22 14.03 -0.40
C MET A 124 15.81 15.43 -0.22
N TYR A 125 15.46 16.13 0.86
CA TYR A 125 16.02 17.46 1.14
C TYR A 125 17.47 17.42 1.64
N VAL A 126 17.84 16.41 2.44
CA VAL A 126 19.17 16.33 3.07
C VAL A 126 20.18 15.58 2.18
N ARG A 127 19.73 14.62 1.38
CA ARG A 127 20.59 13.71 0.61
C ARG A 127 20.05 13.50 -0.79
N ASP A 128 20.52 14.33 -1.73
CA ASP A 128 20.18 14.21 -3.15
C ASP A 128 20.55 12.84 -3.75
N ASP A 129 21.65 12.23 -3.30
CA ASP A 129 22.07 10.87 -3.73
C ASP A 129 21.00 9.80 -3.45
N LEU A 130 20.21 10.00 -2.39
CA LEU A 130 19.16 9.06 -1.99
C LEU A 130 17.82 9.36 -2.67
N THR A 131 17.65 10.53 -3.28
CA THR A 131 16.40 10.96 -3.92
C THR A 131 15.92 9.96 -4.95
N ARG A 132 16.83 9.43 -5.79
CA ARG A 132 16.49 8.41 -6.79
C ARG A 132 15.89 7.15 -6.16
N TYR A 133 16.46 6.67 -5.07
CA TYR A 133 15.97 5.47 -4.37
C TYR A 133 14.62 5.73 -3.69
N VAL A 134 14.43 6.91 -3.09
CA VAL A 134 13.16 7.31 -2.47
C VAL A 134 12.03 7.40 -3.50
N VAL A 135 12.32 7.96 -4.67
CA VAL A 135 11.35 8.05 -5.78
C VAL A 135 10.96 6.66 -6.27
N ILE A 136 11.92 5.75 -6.47
CA ILE A 136 11.64 4.36 -6.90
C ILE A 136 10.80 3.63 -5.85
N ALA A 137 11.16 3.75 -4.57
CA ALA A 137 10.40 3.12 -3.48
C ALA A 137 8.96 3.65 -3.42
N SER A 138 8.77 4.97 -3.56
CA SER A 138 7.45 5.60 -3.57
C SER A 138 6.61 5.15 -4.77
N PHE A 139 7.23 5.04 -5.96
CA PHE A 139 6.58 4.52 -7.15
C PHE A 139 6.11 3.07 -6.96
N LEU A 140 6.96 2.19 -6.42
CA LEU A 140 6.60 0.80 -6.13
C LEU A 140 5.40 0.70 -5.17
N MET A 141 5.35 1.54 -4.14
CA MET A 141 4.23 1.59 -3.21
C MET A 141 2.92 2.03 -3.87
N ILE A 142 2.98 2.97 -4.81
CA ILE A 142 1.81 3.40 -5.61
C ILE A 142 1.34 2.26 -6.51
N VAL A 143 2.25 1.64 -7.28
CA VAL A 143 1.91 0.53 -8.17
C VAL A 143 1.28 -0.63 -7.39
N ARG A 144 1.85 -1.00 -6.23
CA ARG A 144 1.28 -2.00 -5.33
C ARG A 144 -0.15 -1.64 -4.92
N SER A 145 -0.37 -0.39 -4.53
CA SER A 145 -1.69 0.10 -4.08
C SER A 145 -2.73 0.02 -5.20
N ILE A 146 -2.33 0.32 -6.44
CA ILE A 146 -3.16 0.19 -7.64
C ILE A 146 -3.50 -1.28 -7.92
N LEU A 147 -2.50 -2.17 -7.90
CA LEU A 147 -2.69 -3.61 -8.13
C LEU A 147 -3.61 -4.25 -7.08
N ALA A 148 -3.40 -3.92 -5.81
CA ALA A 148 -4.27 -4.34 -4.73
C ALA A 148 -5.70 -3.80 -4.93
N GLY A 149 -5.83 -2.57 -5.43
CA GLY A 149 -7.11 -1.96 -5.72
C GLY A 149 -7.89 -2.72 -6.80
N PHE A 150 -7.23 -3.07 -7.90
CA PHE A 150 -7.82 -3.88 -8.97
C PHE A 150 -8.19 -5.29 -8.51
N ALA A 151 -7.35 -5.92 -7.68
CA ALA A 151 -7.64 -7.25 -7.14
C ALA A 151 -8.90 -7.26 -6.25
N VAL A 152 -9.11 -6.20 -5.46
CA VAL A 152 -10.32 -6.05 -4.64
C VAL A 152 -11.55 -5.77 -5.52
N ALA A 153 -11.43 -4.88 -6.51
CA ALA A 153 -12.53 -4.59 -7.44
C ALA A 153 -13.01 -5.85 -8.17
N ARG A 154 -12.08 -6.70 -8.62
CA ARG A 154 -12.40 -7.98 -9.26
C ARG A 154 -13.10 -8.98 -8.33
N SER A 155 -12.77 -8.98 -7.04
CA SER A 155 -13.41 -9.89 -6.06
C SER A 155 -14.84 -9.49 -5.68
N GLN A 156 -15.28 -8.27 -6.00
CA GLN A 156 -16.63 -7.77 -5.71
C GLN A 156 -17.59 -7.89 -6.91
N SER A 157 -17.08 -8.24 -8.10
CA SER A 157 -17.89 -8.44 -9.31
C SER A 157 -18.34 -9.89 -9.52
N HIS A 158 -18.02 -10.78 -8.58
CA HIS A 158 -18.51 -12.16 -8.50
C HIS A 158 -19.40 -12.30 -7.26
#